data_AF-A0A942B8J6-F1
#
_entry.id   AF-A0A942B8J6-F1
#
_cell.length_a   1.000
_cell.length_b   1.000
_cell.length_c   1.000
_cell.angle_alpha   90.00
_cell.angle_beta   90.00
_cell.angle_gamma   90.00
#
_symmetry.space_group_name_H-M   'P 1'
#
loop_
_entity.id
_entity.type
_entity.pdbx_description
1 polymer ?
#
loop_
_entity_poly.entity_id
_entity_poly.type
_entity_poly.pdbx_seq_one_letter_code
_entity_poly.pdbx_strand_id
1 'polypeptide(L)'
;MAHCYLCGSELPSHVHHVRRKVKTGEHVRKRYPRSGISATQSSYGMRIVCKRCARFLDRQDLKRDLMREWLVGLALIILILLFLYPNIGG
;
A
#
# COMPACT_ATOMS: atom_id res chain seq x y z
N MET A 1 12.73 24.30 -13.36
CA MET A 1 11.60 23.46 -13.81
C MET A 1 11.47 22.27 -12.87
N ALA A 2 10.25 21.85 -12.52
CA ALA A 2 10.06 20.69 -11.64
C ALA A 2 9.77 19.43 -12.48
N HIS A 3 10.21 18.28 -12.01
CA HIS A 3 9.95 16.99 -12.67
C HIS A 3 9.09 16.10 -11.78
N CYS A 4 8.25 15.27 -12.39
CA CYS A 4 7.50 14.25 -11.67
C CYS A 4 8.47 13.22 -11.07
N TYR A 5 8.38 12.98 -9.77
CA TYR A 5 9.27 12.03 -9.08
C TYR A 5 9.18 10.60 -9.63
N LEU A 6 8.01 10.19 -10.14
CA LEU A 6 7.77 8.81 -10.58
C LEU A 6 8.14 8.57 -12.04
N CYS A 7 7.77 9.47 -12.95
CA CYS A 7 7.96 9.26 -14.39
C CYS A 7 8.97 10.22 -15.03
N GLY A 8 9.57 11.14 -14.27
CA GLY A 8 10.56 12.10 -14.77
C GLY A 8 10.01 13.19 -15.70
N SER A 9 8.73 13.10 -16.09
CA SER A 9 8.11 14.08 -16.99
C SER A 9 8.19 15.49 -16.43
N GLU A 10 8.51 16.45 -17.30
CA GLU A 10 8.47 17.87 -16.95
C GLU A 10 7.07 18.27 -16.48
N LEU A 11 7.02 19.01 -15.38
CA LEU A 11 5.81 19.60 -14.86
C LEU A 11 5.78 21.06 -15.32
N PRO A 12 4.84 21.42 -16.21
CA PRO A 12 4.64 22.81 -16.56
C PRO A 12 4.24 23.61 -15.31
N SER A 13 4.71 24.85 -15.22
CA SER A 13 4.43 25.76 -14.09
C SER A 13 2.95 26.00 -13.82
N HIS A 14 2.11 25.87 -14.84
CA HIS A 14 0.66 26.04 -14.78
C HIS A 14 -0.11 24.76 -14.39
N VAL A 15 0.55 23.60 -14.30
CA VAL A 15 -0.13 22.35 -13.95
C VAL A 15 -0.26 22.24 -12.44
N HIS A 16 -1.46 21.87 -11.98
CA HIS A 16 -1.73 21.51 -10.59
C HIS A 16 -0.78 20.39 -10.16
N HIS A 17 0.29 20.76 -9.47
CA HIS A 17 1.23 19.85 -8.86
C HIS A 17 0.56 19.18 -7.67
N VAL A 18 0.61 17.85 -7.62
CA VAL A 18 -0.02 17.09 -6.55
C VAL A 18 1.09 16.48 -5.70
N ARG A 19 1.02 16.71 -4.39
CA ARG A 19 1.90 16.03 -3.43
C ARG A 19 1.26 14.72 -3.01
N ARG A 20 1.98 13.62 -3.18
CA ARG A 20 1.55 12.28 -2.77
C ARG A 20 2.67 11.57 -2.00
N LYS A 21 2.26 10.66 -1.12
CA LYS A 21 3.17 9.77 -0.41
C LYS A 21 3.67 8.72 -1.41
N VAL A 22 4.97 8.71 -1.66
CA VAL A 22 5.61 7.76 -2.58
C VAL A 22 6.69 6.98 -1.86
N LYS A 23 6.97 5.76 -2.34
CA LYS A 23 8.09 4.97 -1.86
C LYS A 23 9.39 5.67 -2.26
N THR A 24 10.20 6.04 -1.26
CA THR A 24 11.48 6.74 -1.47
C THR A 24 12.67 5.81 -1.42
N GLY A 25 12.51 4.63 -0.84
CA GLY A 25 13.58 3.67 -0.67
C GLY A 25 13.08 2.33 -0.14
N GLU A 26 13.93 1.32 -0.27
CA GLU A 26 13.72 -0.02 0.24
C GLU A 26 15.02 -0.53 0.85
N HIS A 27 14.95 -0.93 2.11
CA HIS A 27 16.06 -1.54 2.80
C HIS A 27 15.71 -3.00 3.08
N VAL A 28 16.42 -3.93 2.44
CA VAL A 28 16.27 -5.36 2.69
C VAL A 28 17.30 -5.81 3.71
N ARG A 29 16.88 -6.17 4.92
CA ARG A 29 17.76 -6.83 5.91
C ARG A 29 17.67 -8.34 5.71
N LYS A 30 18.77 -8.94 5.24
CA LYS A 30 18.96 -10.40 5.19
C LYS A 30 19.65 -10.85 6.47
N ARG A 31 19.03 -11.79 7.20
CA ARG A 31 19.63 -12.43 8.37
C ARG A 31 20.31 -13.73 7.92
N TYR A 32 21.59 -13.67 7.56
CA TYR A 32 22.40 -14.90 7.41
C TYR A 32 22.67 -15.45 8.82
N PRO A 33 22.44 -16.75 9.13
CA PRO A 33 22.67 -17.92 8.28
C PRO A 33 21.45 -18.84 8.01
N ARG A 34 20.23 -18.50 8.46
CA ARG A 34 19.03 -19.31 8.18
C ARG A 34 18.32 -18.73 6.95
N SER A 35 18.01 -19.59 5.97
CA SER A 35 17.34 -19.27 4.70
C SER A 35 15.94 -18.64 4.81
N GLY A 36 15.48 -18.30 6.01
CA GLY A 36 14.12 -17.84 6.28
C GLY A 36 14.09 -16.43 6.83
N ILE A 37 13.34 -15.58 6.12
CA ILE A 37 12.84 -14.25 6.50
C ILE A 37 13.83 -13.10 6.25
N SER A 38 13.71 -12.54 5.04
CA SER A 38 14.16 -11.18 4.73
C SER A 38 13.15 -10.17 5.30
N ALA A 39 13.58 -9.32 6.23
CA ALA A 39 12.77 -8.18 6.64
C ALA A 39 12.98 -7.04 5.64
N THR A 40 11.95 -6.70 4.87
CA THR A 40 11.95 -5.55 3.96
C THR A 40 11.36 -4.33 4.65
N GLN A 41 12.17 -3.31 4.88
CA GLN A 41 11.71 -2.01 5.37
C GLN A 41 11.56 -1.06 4.18
N SER A 42 10.34 -0.62 3.90
CA SER A 42 10.07 0.39 2.87
C SER A 42 9.96 1.78 3.51
N SER A 43 10.67 2.76 2.97
CA SER A 43 10.55 4.16 3.40
C SER A 43 9.63 4.92 2.45
N TYR A 44 8.82 5.81 3.00
CA TYR A 44 7.87 6.64 2.25
C TYR A 44 8.08 8.11 2.56
N GLY A 45 7.94 8.97 1.56
CA GLY A 45 8.06 10.42 1.70
C GLY A 45 7.10 11.17 0.79
N MET A 46 6.85 12.44 1.10
CA MET A 46 6.00 13.30 0.28
C MET A 46 6.80 13.85 -0.91
N ARG A 47 6.34 13.56 -2.13
CA ARG A 47 6.97 14.07 -3.36
C ARG A 47 5.93 14.66 -4.31
N ILE A 48 6.41 15.50 -5.22
CA ILE A 48 5.60 16.09 -6.27
C ILE A 48 5.50 15.09 -7.42
N VAL A 49 4.26 14.84 -7.87
CA VAL A 49 3.97 13.94 -8.98
C VAL A 49 3.01 14.60 -9.96
N CYS A 50 3.06 14.15 -11.22
CA CYS A 50 2.09 14.57 -12.23
C CYS A 50 0.70 13.96 -11.93
N LYS A 51 -0.35 14.57 -12.47
CA LYS A 51 -1.74 14.15 -12.27
C LYS A 51 -1.99 12.67 -12.62
N ARG A 52 -1.33 12.15 -13.67
CA ARG A 52 -1.44 10.75 -14.10
C ARG A 52 -0.86 9.80 -13.04
N CYS A 53 0.33 10.09 -12.54
CA CYS A 53 0.97 9.31 -11.48
C CYS A 53 0.21 9.42 -10.16
N ALA A 54 -0.34 10.59 -9.82
CA ALA A 54 -1.18 10.75 -8.65
C ALA A 54 -2.41 9.82 -8.68
N ARG A 55 -3.16 9.79 -9.80
CA ARG A 55 -4.31 8.89 -9.97
C ARG A 55 -3.92 7.41 -9.89
N PHE A 56 -2.74 7.06 -10.38
CA PHE A 56 -2.25 5.68 -10.30
C PHE A 56 -2.00 5.25 -8.86
N LEU A 57 -1.35 6.11 -8.06
CA LEU A 57 -1.14 5.87 -6.63
C LEU A 57 -2.47 5.80 -5.86
N ASP A 58 -3.36 6.77 -6.08
CA ASP A 58 -4.65 6.84 -5.40
C ASP A 58 -5.50 5.58 -5.67
N ARG A 59 -5.41 5.00 -6.88
CA ARG A 59 -6.08 3.71 -7.21
C ARG A 59 -5.45 2.51 -6.51
N GLN A 60 -4.14 2.50 -6.31
CA GLN A 60 -3.46 1.40 -5.61
C GLN A 60 -3.80 1.39 -4.13
N ASP A 61 -3.81 2.57 -3.50
CA ASP A 61 -4.18 2.71 -2.09
C ASP A 61 -5.64 2.30 -1.87
N LEU A 62 -6.56 2.77 -2.74
CA LEU A 62 -7.97 2.36 -2.67
C LEU A 62 -8.15 0.83 -2.80
N LYS A 63 -7.41 0.18 -3.70
CA LYS A 63 -7.46 -1.29 -3.84
C LYS A 63 -6.96 -2.00 -2.59
N ARG A 64 -5.91 -1.49 -1.94
CA ARG A 64 -5.39 -2.08 -0.70
C ARG A 64 -6.38 -1.93 0.45
N ASP A 65 -6.97 -0.75 0.57
CA ASP A 65 -7.96 -0.47 1.62
C ASP A 65 -9.20 -1.35 1.43
N LEU A 66 -9.70 -1.46 0.20
CA LEU A 66 -10.81 -2.35 -0.11
C LEU A 66 -10.48 -3.80 0.25
N MET A 67 -9.34 -4.33 -0.21
CA MET A 67 -8.92 -5.69 0.14
C MET A 67 -8.83 -5.92 1.66
N ARG A 68 -8.37 -4.91 2.40
CA ARG A 68 -8.27 -4.97 3.86
C ARG A 68 -9.65 -5.01 4.50
N GLU A 69 -10.59 -4.19 4.06
CA GLU A 69 -11.96 -4.17 4.56
C GLU A 69 -12.67 -5.49 4.29
N TRP A 70 -12.51 -6.07 3.09
CA TRP A 70 -13.07 -7.38 2.75
C TRP A 70 -12.51 -8.49 3.65
N LEU A 71 -11.20 -8.49 3.92
CA LEU A 71 -10.57 -9.46 4.83
C LEU A 71 -11.10 -9.32 6.26
N VAL A 72 -11.26 -8.09 6.76
CA VAL A 72 -11.82 -7.85 8.10
C VAL A 72 -13.29 -8.29 8.15
N GLY A 73 -14.08 -8.00 7.12
CA GLY A 73 -15.47 -8.45 7.02
C GLY A 73 -15.60 -9.97 7.01
N LEU A 74 -14.77 -10.67 6.23
CA LEU A 74 -14.74 -12.13 6.20
C LEU A 74 -14.33 -12.72 7.55
N ALA A 75 -13.31 -12.15 8.20
CA ALA A 75 -12.88 -12.59 9.52
C ALA A 75 -14.00 -12.46 10.57
N LEU A 76 -14.77 -11.36 10.53
CA LEU A 76 -15.92 -11.16 11.41
C LEU A 76 -17.04 -12.17 11.15
N ILE A 77 -17.37 -12.45 9.89
CA ILE A 77 -18.39 -13.46 9.53
C ILE A 77 -17.97 -14.84 10.05
N ILE A 78 -16.71 -15.23 9.84
CA ILE A 78 -16.19 -16.51 10.35
C ILE A 78 -16.30 -16.57 11.87
N LEU A 79 -15.97 -15.47 12.57
CA LEU A 79 -16.06 -15.40 14.03
C LEU A 79 -17.51 -15.53 14.53
N ILE A 80 -18.47 -14.89 13.84
CA ILE A 80 -19.90 -15.03 14.14
C ILE A 80 -20.37 -16.47 13.90
N LEU A 81 -19.96 -17.11 12.79
CA LEU A 81 -20.30 -18.49 12.51
C LEU A 81 -19.74 -19.44 13.57
N LEU A 82 -18.48 -19.26 13.99
CA LEU A 82 -17.88 -20.05 15.06
C LEU A 82 -18.62 -19.88 16.39
N PHE A 83 -19.13 -18.67 16.67
CA PHE A 83 -19.87 -18.38 17.89
C PHE A 83 -21.33 -18.86 17.87
N LEU A 84 -21.94 -18.94 16.68
CA LEU A 84 -23.30 -19.46 16.48
C LEU A 84 -23.34 -20.99 16.31
N TYR A 85 -22.25 -21.62 15.88
CA TYR A 85 -22.12 -23.07 15.71
C TYR A 85 -21.21 -23.78 16.75
N PRO A 86 -21.19 -23.45 18.05
CA PRO A 86 -20.40 -24.21 19.02
C PRO A 86 -21.00 -25.58 19.38
N ASN A 87 -22.21 -25.92 18.90
CA ASN A 87 -23.04 -27.02 19.43
C ASN A 87 -23.50 -28.09 18.42
N ILE A 88 -22.74 -28.38 17.36
CA ILE A 88 -23.05 -29.53 16.44
C ILE A 88 -22.09 -30.72 16.64
N GLY A 89 -21.22 -30.69 17.66
CA GLY A 89 -20.20 -31.73 17.85
C GLY A 89 -19.87 -32.09 19.30
N GLY A 90 -20.82 -31.95 20.23
CA GLY A 90 -20.70 -32.41 21.62
C GLY A 90 -21.72 -33.50 21.92
#